data_AF-A0A531A315-F1
#
_entry.id   AF-A0A531A315-F1
#
_cell.length_a   1.000
_cell.length_b   1.000
_cell.length_c   1.000
_cell.angle_alpha   90.00
_cell.angle_beta   90.00
_cell.angle_gamma   90.00
#
_symmetry.space_group_name_H-M   'P 1'
#
loop_
_entity.id
_entity.type
_entity.pdbx_description
1 polymer ?
#
loop_
_entity_poly.entity_id
_entity_poly.type
_entity_poly.pdbx_seq_one_letter_code
_entity_poly.pdbx_strand_id
1 'polypeptide(L)'
;MDIALPGEGGRIRYRLVGQPAQPVIGARFSRIAYAAAHVVADPLAMTDPWSHPAVDWERTMAFRHHLWRLGFRIAEAMDTAQRGMGVDWTNARELIRRSIAEARTVEGADLASGAGTDHLAPSAARTLDDVIAAYEEQFDFIEGLGGKAIMMASRALAAVAKGPDD
;
A
#
# COMPACT_ATOMS: atom_id res chain seq x y z
N MET A 1 16.77 -29.37 -0.30
CA MET A 1 16.06 -29.28 -1.60
C MET A 1 17.04 -28.67 -2.59
N ASP A 2 17.21 -29.33 -3.73
CA ASP A 2 18.08 -28.84 -4.81
C ASP A 2 17.20 -28.25 -5.91
N ILE A 3 17.62 -27.11 -6.46
CA ILE A 3 16.89 -26.38 -7.49
C ILE A 3 17.89 -26.00 -8.61
N ALA A 4 17.46 -26.09 -9.86
CA ALA A 4 18.24 -25.61 -10.99
C ALA A 4 17.91 -24.13 -11.23
N LEU A 5 18.93 -23.26 -11.18
CA LEU A 5 18.79 -21.81 -11.38
C LEU A 5 19.65 -21.34 -12.56
N PRO A 6 19.30 -20.23 -13.22
CA PRO A 6 20.21 -19.57 -14.14
C PRO A 6 21.45 -19.07 -13.38
N GLY A 7 22.62 -19.29 -13.95
CA GLY A 7 23.91 -18.79 -13.47
C GLY A 7 24.86 -18.54 -14.64
N GLU A 8 26.10 -18.16 -14.34
CA GLU A 8 27.11 -17.98 -15.38
C GLU A 8 27.31 -19.28 -16.18
N GLY A 9 27.18 -19.19 -17.51
CA GLY A 9 27.36 -20.33 -18.41
C GLY A 9 26.16 -21.28 -18.52
N GLY A 10 25.01 -20.99 -17.91
CA GLY A 10 23.77 -21.76 -18.09
C GLY A 10 23.07 -22.13 -16.79
N ARG A 11 22.54 -23.36 -16.71
CA ARG A 11 21.84 -23.83 -15.50
C ARG A 11 22.85 -24.34 -14.46
N ILE A 12 22.84 -23.73 -13.28
CA ILE A 12 23.60 -24.19 -12.11
C ILE A 12 22.67 -24.91 -11.13
N ARG A 13 23.20 -25.88 -10.39
CA ARG A 13 22.46 -26.53 -9.29
C ARG A 13 22.71 -25.76 -8.00
N TYR A 14 21.64 -25.30 -7.37
CA TYR A 14 21.67 -24.64 -6.07
C TYR A 14 21.01 -25.52 -5.02
N ARG A 15 21.71 -25.76 -3.92
CA ARG A 15 21.17 -26.44 -2.73
C ARG A 15 20.71 -25.38 -1.74
N LEU A 16 19.44 -25.44 -1.33
CA LEU A 16 18.94 -24.61 -0.24
C LEU A 16 19.63 -24.98 1.07
N VAL A 17 20.25 -23.99 1.72
CA VAL A 17 21.04 -24.16 2.96
C VAL A 17 20.51 -23.37 4.17
N GLY A 18 19.56 -22.45 3.96
CA GLY A 18 19.03 -21.60 5.03
C GLY A 18 18.12 -22.38 5.99
N GLN A 19 18.13 -21.97 7.27
CA GLN A 19 17.12 -22.35 8.26
C GLN A 19 16.04 -21.25 8.30
N PRO A 20 14.79 -21.53 7.93
CA PRO A 20 13.74 -20.50 7.93
C PRO A 20 13.46 -19.96 9.33
N ALA A 21 13.40 -18.64 9.46
CA ALA A 21 12.95 -17.99 10.69
C ALA A 21 11.51 -18.41 11.01
N GLN A 22 11.26 -18.80 12.27
CA GLN A 22 9.93 -19.17 12.72
C GLN A 22 9.16 -17.93 13.18
N PRO A 23 7.90 -17.74 12.73
CA PRO A 23 7.12 -16.59 13.12
C PRO A 23 6.70 -16.66 14.59
N VAL A 24 6.82 -15.55 15.31
CA VAL A 24 6.25 -15.40 16.66
C VAL A 24 4.89 -14.72 16.51
N ILE A 25 3.82 -15.48 16.72
CA ILE A 25 2.45 -14.95 16.64
C ILE A 25 2.16 -14.05 17.85
N GLY A 26 1.55 -12.90 17.61
CA GLY A 26 1.26 -11.92 18.66
C GLY A 26 2.51 -11.26 19.25
N ALA A 27 3.60 -11.19 18.47
CA ALA A 27 4.84 -10.56 18.91
C ALA A 27 4.59 -9.12 19.38
N ARG A 28 5.27 -8.73 20.46
CA ARG A 28 5.28 -7.36 20.97
C ARG A 28 6.65 -6.76 20.75
N PHE A 29 6.68 -5.56 20.20
CA PHE A 29 7.93 -4.86 19.89
C PHE A 29 8.18 -3.72 20.87
N SER A 30 9.45 -3.45 21.18
CA SER A 30 9.87 -2.21 21.86
C SER A 30 9.94 -1.01 20.90
N ARG A 31 9.28 -1.11 19.75
CA ARG A 31 9.23 -0.13 18.64
C ARG A 31 7.84 -0.16 18.01
N ILE A 32 7.48 0.92 17.34
CA ILE A 32 6.31 0.95 16.48
C ILE A 32 6.77 0.57 15.07
N ALA A 33 6.43 -0.64 14.62
CA ALA A 33 6.82 -1.16 13.32
C ALA A 33 5.61 -1.22 12.38
N TYR A 34 5.65 -0.47 11.29
CA TYR A 34 4.69 -0.56 10.21
C TYR A 34 5.27 -1.39 9.06
N ALA A 35 4.46 -2.30 8.52
CA ALA A 35 4.72 -2.91 7.23
C ALA A 35 3.92 -2.17 6.15
N ALA A 36 4.59 -1.61 5.16
CA ALA A 36 3.93 -1.16 3.94
C ALA A 36 3.51 -2.39 3.14
N ALA A 37 2.21 -2.63 3.03
CA ALA A 37 1.69 -3.87 2.46
C ALA A 37 1.50 -3.75 0.94
N HIS A 38 1.84 -4.81 0.21
CA HIS A 38 1.59 -4.91 -1.23
C HIS A 38 0.10 -5.23 -1.51
N VAL A 39 -0.31 -5.16 -2.77
CA VAL A 39 -1.61 -5.68 -3.23
C VAL A 39 -1.41 -6.97 -4.02
N VAL A 40 -2.41 -7.84 -4.02
CA VAL A 40 -2.42 -9.04 -4.85
C VAL A 40 -3.31 -8.77 -6.05
N ALA A 41 -2.75 -8.87 -7.26
CA ALA A 41 -3.52 -8.76 -8.49
C ALA A 41 -4.40 -10.02 -8.68
N ASP A 42 -5.61 -9.83 -9.21
CA ASP A 42 -6.47 -10.93 -9.65
C ASP A 42 -6.03 -11.38 -11.05
N PRO A 43 -5.40 -12.56 -11.20
CA PRO A 43 -4.87 -13.00 -12.48
C PRO A 43 -5.96 -13.41 -13.49
N LEU A 44 -7.20 -13.59 -13.06
CA LEU A 44 -8.32 -13.98 -13.92
C LEU A 44 -9.11 -12.75 -14.39
N ALA A 45 -9.25 -11.75 -13.53
CA ALA A 45 -9.96 -10.51 -13.86
C ALA A 45 -9.07 -9.46 -14.55
N MET A 46 -7.74 -9.52 -14.35
CA MET A 46 -6.80 -8.54 -14.93
C MET A 46 -6.54 -8.81 -16.42
N THR A 47 -7.51 -8.46 -17.26
CA THR A 47 -7.42 -8.64 -18.73
C THR A 47 -6.61 -7.55 -19.43
N ASP A 48 -6.45 -6.38 -18.80
CA ASP A 48 -5.59 -5.28 -19.26
C ASP A 48 -4.65 -4.83 -18.13
N PRO A 49 -3.52 -5.53 -17.93
CA PRO A 49 -2.64 -5.35 -16.78
C PRO A 49 -1.92 -3.99 -16.74
N TRP A 50 -1.93 -3.23 -17.83
CA TRP A 50 -1.24 -1.94 -17.90
C TRP A 50 -2.15 -0.76 -17.54
N SER A 51 -3.44 -0.85 -17.84
CA SER A 51 -4.34 0.29 -17.69
C SER A 51 -5.42 0.09 -16.63
N HIS A 52 -5.80 -1.15 -16.34
CA HIS A 52 -6.92 -1.47 -15.46
C HIS A 52 -6.49 -2.46 -14.37
N PRO A 53 -6.08 -1.99 -13.19
CA PRO A 53 -5.76 -2.90 -12.09
C PRO A 53 -7.01 -3.68 -11.67
N ALA A 54 -6.84 -4.99 -11.47
CA ALA A 54 -7.84 -5.83 -10.81
C ALA A 54 -7.21 -6.41 -9.55
N VAL A 55 -7.79 -6.12 -8.39
CA VAL A 55 -7.27 -6.55 -7.09
C VAL A 55 -8.01 -7.80 -6.63
N ASP A 56 -7.26 -8.84 -6.28
CA ASP A 56 -7.76 -9.98 -5.52
C ASP A 56 -7.90 -9.55 -4.05
N TRP A 57 -9.12 -9.10 -3.71
CA TRP A 57 -9.39 -8.54 -2.39
C TRP A 57 -9.25 -9.57 -1.26
N GLU A 58 -9.62 -10.81 -1.51
CA GLU A 58 -9.53 -11.88 -0.50
C GLU A 58 -8.08 -12.11 -0.12
N ARG A 59 -7.21 -12.34 -1.11
CA ARG A 59 -5.77 -12.56 -0.86
C ARG A 59 -5.09 -11.31 -0.31
N THR A 60 -5.48 -10.13 -0.80
CA THR A 60 -4.95 -8.85 -0.32
C THR A 60 -5.26 -8.66 1.17
N MET A 61 -6.50 -8.94 1.62
CA MET A 61 -6.88 -8.85 3.04
C MET A 61 -6.27 -9.99 3.87
N ALA A 62 -6.18 -11.20 3.34
CA ALA A 62 -5.50 -12.31 4.01
C ALA A 62 -4.05 -11.97 4.37
N PHE A 63 -3.35 -11.20 3.53
CA PHE A 63 -2.01 -10.71 3.84
C PHE A 63 -2.00 -9.66 4.96
N ARG A 64 -3.00 -8.77 5.07
CA ARG A 64 -3.13 -7.84 6.20
C ARG A 64 -3.30 -8.61 7.51
N HIS A 65 -4.21 -9.58 7.53
CA HIS A 65 -4.41 -10.50 8.66
C HIS A 65 -3.13 -11.23 9.04
N HIS A 66 -2.33 -11.68 8.07
CA HIS A 66 -1.03 -12.27 8.33
C HIS A 66 -0.08 -11.30 9.05
N LEU A 67 0.01 -10.04 8.61
CA LEU A 67 0.87 -9.02 9.23
C LEU A 67 0.41 -8.67 10.66
N TRP A 68 -0.88 -8.47 10.88
CA TRP A 68 -1.43 -8.24 12.22
C TRP A 68 -1.16 -9.42 13.16
N ARG A 69 -1.30 -10.66 12.65
CA ARG A 69 -0.97 -11.88 13.42
C ARG A 69 0.51 -11.93 13.84
N LEU A 70 1.41 -11.29 13.10
CA LEU A 70 2.83 -11.14 13.45
C LEU A 70 3.11 -9.92 14.34
N GLY A 71 2.11 -9.13 14.71
CA GLY A 71 2.25 -7.95 15.58
C GLY A 71 2.63 -6.65 14.86
N PHE A 72 2.68 -6.65 13.52
CA PHE A 72 2.94 -5.43 12.76
C PHE A 72 1.70 -4.53 12.70
N ARG A 73 1.95 -3.22 12.64
CA ARG A 73 0.96 -2.26 12.15
C ARG A 73 1.06 -2.19 10.64
N ILE A 74 0.02 -1.69 9.97
CA ILE A 74 0.00 -1.65 8.50
C ILE A 74 0.02 -0.21 8.00
N ALA A 75 0.95 0.08 7.08
CA ALA A 75 0.92 1.30 6.30
C ALA A 75 0.21 0.98 4.98
N GLU A 76 -1.05 1.39 4.88
CA GLU A 76 -2.00 0.94 3.86
C GLU A 76 -2.03 1.89 2.66
N ALA A 77 -2.23 1.34 1.46
CA ALA A 77 -2.31 2.10 0.21
C ALA A 77 -1.12 3.07 -0.03
N MET A 78 0.08 2.62 0.35
CA MET A 78 1.36 3.32 0.18
C MET A 78 2.07 2.91 -1.12
N ASP A 79 3.29 3.40 -1.35
CA ASP A 79 4.10 3.09 -2.54
C ASP A 79 4.27 1.58 -2.82
N THR A 80 4.44 0.75 -1.77
CA THR A 80 4.52 -0.72 -1.90
C THR A 80 3.23 -1.36 -2.43
N ALA A 81 2.08 -0.69 -2.25
CA ALA A 81 0.80 -1.06 -2.86
C ALA A 81 0.68 -0.54 -4.31
N GLN A 82 1.75 -0.01 -4.89
CA GLN A 82 1.82 0.58 -6.24
C GLN A 82 0.94 1.83 -6.41
N ARG A 83 0.72 2.58 -5.31
CA ARG A 83 -0.10 3.79 -5.30
C ARG A 83 0.46 4.84 -6.27
N GLY A 84 -0.37 5.30 -7.21
CA GLY A 84 0.02 6.27 -8.25
C GLY A 84 0.92 5.71 -9.36
N MET A 85 1.19 4.40 -9.37
CA MET A 85 1.95 3.67 -10.41
C MET A 85 1.32 2.30 -10.72
N GLY A 86 0.00 2.26 -10.85
CA GLY A 86 -0.78 1.07 -11.17
C GLY A 86 -2.04 0.94 -10.33
N VAL A 87 -2.00 1.35 -9.06
CA VAL A 87 -3.19 1.47 -8.21
C VAL A 87 -3.60 2.94 -8.16
N ASP A 88 -4.75 3.24 -8.77
CA ASP A 88 -5.36 4.57 -8.79
C ASP A 88 -6.09 4.90 -7.48
N TRP A 89 -6.57 6.13 -7.36
CA TRP A 89 -7.31 6.57 -6.17
C TRP A 89 -8.56 5.71 -5.94
N THR A 90 -9.29 5.31 -6.99
CA THR A 90 -10.50 4.49 -6.86
C THR A 90 -10.21 3.17 -6.15
N ASN A 91 -9.19 2.44 -6.61
CA ASN A 91 -8.80 1.17 -5.98
C ASN A 91 -8.18 1.37 -4.60
N ALA A 92 -7.38 2.42 -4.42
CA ALA A 92 -6.81 2.72 -3.11
C ALA A 92 -7.87 3.08 -2.07
N ARG A 93 -8.89 3.85 -2.46
CA ARG A 93 -10.04 4.21 -1.63
C ARG A 93 -10.78 2.96 -1.16
N GLU A 94 -11.00 2.01 -2.05
CA GLU A 94 -11.62 0.72 -1.71
C GLU A 94 -10.73 -0.14 -0.80
N LEU A 95 -9.42 -0.19 -1.08
CA LEU A 95 -8.44 -0.87 -0.23
C LEU A 95 -8.45 -0.33 1.20
N ILE A 96 -8.39 1.00 1.35
CA ILE A 96 -8.45 1.69 2.65
C ILE A 96 -9.75 1.35 3.38
N ARG A 97 -10.90 1.44 2.68
CA ARG A 97 -12.21 1.12 3.25
C ARG A 97 -12.27 -0.30 3.78
N ARG A 98 -11.78 -1.27 3.01
CA ARG A 98 -11.75 -2.68 3.40
C ARG A 98 -10.80 -2.91 4.58
N SER A 99 -9.57 -2.40 4.51
CA SER A 99 -8.57 -2.58 5.56
C SER A 99 -9.01 -1.98 6.90
N ILE A 100 -9.64 -0.80 6.90
CA ILE A 100 -10.20 -0.20 8.12
C ILE A 100 -11.34 -1.06 8.67
N ALA A 101 -12.22 -1.57 7.82
CA ALA A 101 -13.31 -2.44 8.25
C ALA A 101 -12.79 -3.76 8.86
N GLU A 102 -11.84 -4.41 8.19
CA GLU A 102 -11.19 -5.65 8.64
C GLU A 102 -10.44 -5.47 9.96
N ALA A 103 -9.68 -4.38 10.10
CA ALA A 103 -8.92 -4.11 11.33
C ALA A 103 -9.80 -4.02 12.58
N ARG A 104 -11.04 -3.53 12.46
CA ARG A 104 -11.99 -3.47 13.58
C ARG A 104 -12.41 -4.87 14.07
N THR A 105 -12.23 -5.90 13.25
CA THR A 105 -12.56 -7.29 13.61
C THR A 105 -11.41 -8.02 14.30
N VAL A 106 -10.20 -7.43 14.31
CA VAL A 106 -8.98 -8.07 14.81
C VAL A 106 -8.49 -7.32 16.05
N GLU A 107 -8.42 -8.03 17.18
CA GLU A 107 -7.93 -7.45 18.43
C GLU A 107 -6.48 -6.95 18.27
N GLY A 108 -6.26 -5.68 18.62
CA GLY A 108 -4.93 -5.06 18.56
C GLY A 108 -4.43 -4.72 17.16
N ALA A 109 -5.24 -4.94 16.10
CA ALA A 109 -4.89 -4.48 14.77
C ALA A 109 -4.81 -2.95 14.72
N ASP A 110 -3.80 -2.45 14.02
CA ASP A 110 -3.59 -1.03 13.82
C ASP A 110 -3.10 -0.77 12.39
N LEU A 111 -3.55 0.35 11.81
CA LEU A 111 -3.12 0.79 10.50
C LEU A 111 -3.20 2.31 10.36
N ALA A 112 -2.44 2.83 9.39
CA ALA A 112 -2.59 4.18 8.87
C ALA A 112 -2.51 4.15 7.34
N SER A 113 -3.26 5.00 6.68
CA SER A 113 -3.53 4.94 5.23
C SER A 113 -2.93 6.14 4.50
N GLY A 114 -2.33 5.90 3.34
CA GLY A 114 -1.77 6.97 2.50
C GLY A 114 -2.83 7.94 1.97
N ALA A 115 -2.67 9.21 2.29
CA ALA A 115 -3.43 10.35 1.79
C ALA A 115 -2.53 11.24 0.93
N GLY A 116 -2.88 11.41 -0.34
CA GLY A 116 -2.11 12.19 -1.30
C GLY A 116 -3.00 13.06 -2.17
N THR A 117 -2.57 13.28 -3.40
CA THR A 117 -3.31 14.06 -4.41
C THR A 117 -3.35 13.32 -5.76
N ASP A 118 -3.26 11.99 -5.75
CA ASP A 118 -3.05 11.17 -6.95
C ASP A 118 -4.26 11.09 -7.88
N HIS A 119 -5.45 11.52 -7.44
CA HIS A 119 -6.59 11.73 -8.31
C HIS A 119 -6.52 13.07 -9.09
N LEU A 120 -5.71 14.03 -8.63
CA LEU A 120 -5.48 15.29 -9.31
C LEU A 120 -4.30 15.14 -10.28
N ALA A 121 -4.60 15.12 -11.58
CA ALA A 121 -3.57 15.10 -12.60
C ALA A 121 -2.67 16.36 -12.47
N PRO A 122 -1.33 16.24 -12.52
CA PRO A 122 -0.45 17.41 -12.36
C PRO A 122 -0.71 18.54 -13.35
N SER A 123 -1.13 18.21 -14.58
CA SER A 123 -1.50 19.20 -15.60
C SER A 123 -2.82 19.92 -15.34
N ALA A 124 -3.65 19.40 -14.43
CA ALA A 124 -4.93 20.00 -14.04
C ALA A 124 -4.80 20.89 -12.80
N ALA A 125 -3.73 20.74 -12.02
CA ALA A 125 -3.44 21.59 -10.87
C ALA A 125 -2.98 22.98 -11.34
N ARG A 126 -3.77 24.02 -11.03
CA ARG A 126 -3.48 25.40 -11.45
C ARG A 126 -3.09 26.30 -10.30
N THR A 127 -3.49 25.94 -9.08
CA THR A 127 -3.29 26.72 -7.87
C THR A 127 -2.92 25.80 -6.69
N LEU A 128 -2.40 26.39 -5.60
CA LEU A 128 -2.21 25.65 -4.34
C LEU A 128 -3.54 25.22 -3.72
N ASP A 129 -4.60 26.01 -3.91
CA ASP A 129 -5.94 25.66 -3.44
C ASP A 129 -6.45 24.35 -4.08
N ASP A 130 -6.13 24.10 -5.36
CA ASP A 130 -6.45 22.82 -6.02
C ASP A 130 -5.76 21.64 -5.31
N VAL A 131 -4.51 21.83 -4.88
CA VAL A 131 -3.71 20.81 -4.17
C VAL A 131 -4.25 20.58 -2.76
N ILE A 132 -4.58 21.66 -2.04
CA ILE A 132 -5.16 21.59 -0.70
C ILE A 132 -6.49 20.84 -0.75
N ALA A 133 -7.39 21.21 -1.67
CA ALA A 133 -8.66 20.53 -1.85
C ALA A 133 -8.49 19.04 -2.18
N ALA A 134 -7.49 18.69 -3.00
CA ALA A 134 -7.19 17.28 -3.30
C ALA A 134 -6.69 16.50 -2.06
N TYR A 135 -5.89 17.13 -1.20
CA TYR A 135 -5.52 16.52 0.08
C TYR A 135 -6.75 16.34 0.97
N GLU A 136 -7.52 17.41 1.19
CA GLU A 136 -8.73 17.40 2.03
C GLU A 136 -9.68 16.27 1.62
N GLU A 137 -9.92 16.04 0.33
CA GLU A 137 -10.77 14.92 -0.13
C GLU A 137 -10.28 13.56 0.39
N GLN A 138 -8.97 13.29 0.32
CA GLN A 138 -8.44 12.00 0.75
C GLN A 138 -8.37 11.88 2.27
N PHE A 139 -7.99 12.96 2.97
CA PHE A 139 -7.99 13.01 4.43
C PHE A 139 -9.41 12.80 4.97
N ASP A 140 -10.38 13.58 4.49
CA ASP A 140 -11.80 13.47 4.89
C ASP A 140 -12.34 12.07 4.66
N PHE A 141 -11.98 11.42 3.55
CA PHE A 141 -12.39 10.05 3.29
C PHE A 141 -11.81 9.06 4.33
N ILE A 142 -10.52 9.15 4.62
CA ILE A 142 -9.85 8.25 5.57
C ILE A 142 -10.37 8.49 7.00
N GLU A 143 -10.46 9.75 7.41
CA GLU A 143 -10.89 10.16 8.75
C GLU A 143 -12.39 9.92 8.96
N GLY A 144 -13.22 10.09 7.93
CA GLY A 144 -14.64 9.75 7.96
C GLY A 144 -14.90 8.26 8.17
N LEU A 145 -13.92 7.40 7.82
CA LEU A 145 -13.92 5.97 8.17
C LEU A 145 -13.31 5.70 9.55
N GLY A 146 -12.92 6.71 10.32
CA GLY A 146 -12.20 6.58 11.59
C GLY A 146 -10.78 6.04 11.42
N GLY A 147 -10.20 6.17 10.22
CA GLY A 147 -8.82 5.80 9.93
C GLY A 147 -7.83 6.88 10.33
N LYS A 148 -6.55 6.52 10.39
CA LYS A 148 -5.43 7.46 10.52
C LYS A 148 -4.80 7.67 9.15
N ALA A 149 -4.44 8.90 8.81
CA ALA A 149 -3.79 9.21 7.55
C ALA A 149 -2.26 9.27 7.67
N ILE A 150 -1.58 8.91 6.59
CA ILE A 150 -0.16 9.16 6.32
C ILE A 150 -0.12 10.16 5.18
N MET A 151 0.37 11.38 5.43
CA MET A 151 0.52 12.38 4.38
C MET A 151 1.59 11.94 3.38
N MET A 152 1.18 11.73 2.14
CA MET A 152 2.06 11.39 1.03
C MET A 152 2.49 12.65 0.27
N ALA A 153 3.63 12.58 -0.42
CA ALA A 153 4.05 13.65 -1.31
C ALA A 153 3.06 13.84 -2.48
N SER A 154 2.92 15.07 -2.95
CA SER A 154 2.01 15.42 -4.05
C SER A 154 2.77 15.69 -5.35
N ARG A 155 2.37 14.98 -6.42
CA ARG A 155 2.85 15.27 -7.79
C ARG A 155 2.30 16.59 -8.32
N ALA A 156 1.10 16.97 -7.91
CA ALA A 156 0.46 18.23 -8.28
C ALA A 156 1.17 19.42 -7.64
N LEU A 157 1.49 19.34 -6.34
CA LEU A 157 2.27 20.35 -5.63
C LEU A 157 3.63 20.57 -6.30
N ALA A 158 4.35 19.47 -6.57
CA ALA A 158 5.64 19.52 -7.24
C ALA A 158 5.60 20.19 -8.63
N ALA A 159 4.44 20.22 -9.29
CA ALA A 159 4.26 20.85 -10.59
C ALA A 159 3.86 22.33 -10.50
N VAL A 160 3.09 22.74 -9.47
CA VAL A 160 2.53 24.09 -9.35
C VAL A 160 3.33 25.01 -8.42
N ALA A 161 4.11 24.45 -7.50
CA ALA A 161 4.93 25.20 -6.56
C ALA A 161 6.00 26.03 -7.28
N LYS A 162 6.25 27.24 -6.77
CA LYS A 162 7.23 28.21 -7.29
C LYS A 162 8.41 28.40 -6.35
N GLY A 163 8.32 27.91 -5.11
CA GLY A 163 9.41 27.97 -4.15
C GLY A 163 9.09 27.24 -2.84
N PRO A 164 10.00 27.29 -1.85
CA PRO A 164 9.84 26.62 -0.57
C PRO A 164 8.71 27.16 0.32
N ASP A 165 8.19 28.37 0.02
CA ASP A 165 7.08 28.98 0.76
C ASP A 165 5.72 28.37 0.39
N ASP A 166 5.65 27.66 -0.74
CA ASP A 166 4.46 26.95 -1.24
C ASP A 166 4.41 25.50 -0.72
#